data_AF-A0A841J650-F1
#
_entry.id   AF-A0A841J650-F1
#
_cell.length_a   1.000
_cell.length_b   1.000
_cell.length_c   1.000
_cell.angle_alpha   90.00
_cell.angle_beta   90.00
_cell.angle_gamma   90.00
#
_symmetry.space_group_name_H-M   'P 1'
#
loop_
_entity.id
_entity.type
_entity.pdbx_description
1 polymer ?
#
loop_
_entity_poly.entity_id
_entity_poly.type
_entity_poly.pdbx_seq_one_letter_code
_entity_poly.pdbx_strand_id
1 'polypeptide(L)'
;MLAFLYRRKLSFITLFVFLLPAPLFAQNLFLEKIDVCSTASFCMDCGDPKATCDQFTLDYICDQINRKYILKDAFGSISFQVLVEASGFSCVLSHTDVTNGPLTAELIRYLNGNIWRPAKENGKPVYASVNVIFRFANGKISSQMQRMDLAELKPPGDPAIYNKTTTYPNPSLKSYEFTTWTKYNSPLPDNISKSCIVDKSDVLWYTTIKGLTRFDGQNFNPVNEFNSPFNAETDVADINVDKDNNKWVYVDDKMYKYSDAGWQIFDFKKFVPPGAIRILNNRHGDLLFATKAGLVVLRKDKVVVLNKKTIPLLPSSNVYYVYEDSRKRLWIGTSKGCIMIDHNVPTTFNTSNTPLKDTYISNATEDEAGNLYFSLTACNATPGDNDKEGIAVLKTNGSWLHYTDKNSGMPSNHVNDMLYDKYEHVLWIGTEQSGIVRFNLKDGWENYHNNNSPMPGYTINKLAQDSKGVIYAATANGLLRIKKK
;
A
#
# COMPACT_ATOMS: atom_id res chain seq x y z
N MET A 1 -34.87 -12.79 -62.85
CA MET A 1 -34.91 -13.26 -61.45
C MET A 1 -33.58 -12.85 -60.82
N LEU A 2 -33.54 -11.63 -60.27
CA LEU A 2 -32.33 -10.96 -59.79
C LEU A 2 -32.19 -11.13 -58.27
N ALA A 3 -30.94 -11.17 -57.84
CA ALA A 3 -30.41 -11.34 -56.49
C ALA A 3 -30.94 -10.34 -55.45
N PHE A 4 -30.99 -10.75 -54.18
CA PHE A 4 -30.56 -9.90 -53.06
C PHE A 4 -30.11 -10.74 -51.86
N LEU A 5 -28.81 -10.64 -51.56
CA LEU A 5 -28.14 -11.08 -50.35
C LEU A 5 -28.55 -10.20 -49.17
N TYR A 6 -29.02 -10.78 -48.07
CA TYR A 6 -29.19 -10.06 -46.80
C TYR A 6 -28.08 -10.45 -45.81
N ARG A 7 -26.96 -9.73 -45.84
CA ARG A 7 -25.98 -9.70 -44.74
C ARG A 7 -26.47 -8.68 -43.70
N ARG A 8 -26.96 -9.15 -42.55
CA ARG A 8 -27.10 -8.30 -41.36
C ARG A 8 -25.71 -8.06 -40.78
N LYS A 9 -25.16 -6.87 -41.01
CA LYS A 9 -24.04 -6.34 -40.21
C LYS A 9 -24.56 -6.07 -38.79
N LEU A 10 -24.11 -6.83 -37.81
CA LEU A 10 -24.14 -6.39 -36.41
C LEU A 10 -23.08 -5.29 -36.29
N SER A 11 -23.54 -4.03 -36.20
CA SER A 11 -22.67 -2.93 -35.80
C SER A 11 -22.29 -3.11 -34.34
N PHE A 12 -21.04 -3.47 -34.08
CA PHE A 12 -20.43 -3.33 -32.76
C PHE A 12 -20.43 -1.83 -32.43
N ILE A 13 -21.35 -1.41 -31.57
CA ILE A 13 -21.25 -0.14 -30.87
C ILE A 13 -20.16 -0.35 -29.81
N THR A 14 -18.92 -0.04 -30.16
CA THR A 14 -17.86 0.23 -29.17
C THR A 14 -18.34 1.42 -28.35
N LEU A 15 -18.97 1.11 -27.21
CA LEU A 15 -19.26 2.08 -26.17
C LEU A 15 -17.92 2.52 -25.60
N PHE A 16 -17.32 3.55 -26.20
CA PHE A 16 -16.27 4.33 -25.55
C PHE A 16 -16.91 4.94 -24.31
N VAL A 17 -16.79 4.23 -23.18
CA VAL A 17 -16.98 4.84 -21.87
C VAL A 17 -15.82 5.81 -21.74
N PHE A 18 -16.05 7.06 -22.16
CA PHE A 18 -15.26 8.18 -21.69
C PHE A 18 -15.41 8.14 -20.16
N LEU A 19 -14.39 7.62 -19.49
CA LEU A 19 -14.10 7.98 -18.10
C LEU A 19 -13.87 9.49 -18.12
N LEU A 20 -14.97 10.25 -18.02
CA LEU A 20 -14.87 11.63 -17.57
C LEU A 20 -14.15 11.55 -16.22
N PRO A 21 -13.01 12.23 -16.04
CA PRO A 21 -12.40 12.30 -14.73
C PRO A 21 -13.48 12.85 -13.81
N ALA A 22 -13.91 12.07 -12.83
CA ALA A 22 -14.81 12.57 -11.82
C ALA A 22 -14.14 13.82 -11.25
N PRO A 23 -14.72 15.01 -11.39
CA PRO A 23 -14.10 16.20 -10.85
C PRO A 23 -13.97 15.99 -9.34
N LEU A 24 -12.71 15.96 -8.88
CA LEU A 24 -12.35 15.95 -7.47
C LEU A 24 -12.81 17.28 -6.87
N PHE A 25 -14.10 17.40 -6.59
CA PHE A 25 -14.69 18.59 -6.01
C PHE A 25 -14.57 18.53 -4.48
N ALA A 26 -14.01 19.60 -3.92
CA ALA A 26 -14.01 19.98 -2.51
C ALA A 26 -13.70 18.85 -1.49
N GLN A 27 -12.41 18.65 -1.20
CA GLN A 27 -11.99 17.90 -0.01
C GLN A 27 -10.82 18.61 0.68
N ASN A 28 -10.88 18.69 2.01
CA ASN A 28 -9.74 19.07 2.83
C ASN A 28 -8.72 17.92 2.82
N LEU A 29 -7.49 18.22 2.41
CA LEU A 29 -6.44 17.23 2.25
C LEU A 29 -5.80 16.85 3.58
N PHE A 30 -5.66 17.78 4.52
CA PHE A 30 -4.90 17.56 5.76
C PHE A 30 -5.80 17.49 7.00
N LEU A 31 -5.22 17.00 8.10
CA LEU A 31 -5.92 16.59 9.32
C LEU A 31 -6.62 17.77 10.02
N GLU A 32 -5.90 18.87 10.24
CA GLU A 32 -6.43 20.05 10.92
C GLU A 32 -7.19 20.90 9.91
N LYS A 33 -8.50 21.00 10.07
CA LYS A 33 -9.40 21.78 9.21
C LYS A 33 -9.60 23.17 9.80
N ILE A 34 -9.68 24.17 8.93
CA ILE A 34 -9.98 25.55 9.32
C ILE A 34 -11.35 25.92 8.76
N ASP A 35 -12.37 25.90 9.64
CA ASP A 35 -13.78 26.17 9.28
C ASP A 35 -14.10 27.68 9.16
N VAL A 36 -13.20 28.43 8.52
CA VAL A 36 -13.35 29.90 8.31
C VAL A 36 -13.59 30.25 6.84
N CYS A 37 -13.22 29.36 5.91
CA CYS A 37 -13.34 29.60 4.48
C CYS A 37 -14.76 29.29 4.00
N SER A 38 -15.42 30.23 3.31
CA SER A 38 -16.73 29.93 2.68
C SER A 38 -16.53 28.85 1.61
N THR A 39 -17.19 27.70 1.79
CA THR A 39 -16.96 26.50 0.96
C THR A 39 -17.65 26.62 -0.40
N ALA A 40 -17.06 27.40 -1.31
CA ALA A 40 -17.34 27.26 -2.72
C ALA A 40 -16.83 25.89 -3.20
N SER A 41 -17.49 25.28 -4.19
CA SER A 41 -16.91 24.15 -4.91
C SER A 41 -15.62 24.60 -5.58
N PHE A 42 -14.50 23.94 -5.29
CA PHE A 42 -13.19 24.23 -5.86
C PHE A 42 -12.56 22.98 -6.45
N CYS A 43 -11.69 23.19 -7.44
CA CYS A 43 -10.85 22.14 -8.00
C CYS A 43 -9.50 22.05 -7.27
N MET A 44 -8.84 20.91 -7.37
CA MET A 44 -7.51 20.71 -6.81
C MET A 44 -6.41 20.99 -7.84
N ASP A 45 -5.60 22.03 -7.60
CA ASP A 45 -4.47 22.51 -8.41
C ASP A 45 -4.77 22.56 -9.94
N CYS A 46 -5.99 22.98 -10.29
CA CYS A 46 -6.44 23.09 -11.68
C CYS A 46 -6.18 24.48 -12.29
N GLY A 47 -6.57 24.62 -13.56
CA GLY A 47 -6.42 25.84 -14.36
C GLY A 47 -5.12 25.92 -15.16
N ASP A 48 -5.14 26.76 -16.19
CA ASP A 48 -3.99 27.17 -16.98
C ASP A 48 -4.08 28.69 -17.31
N PRO A 49 -3.30 29.56 -16.63
CA PRO A 49 -2.33 29.22 -15.59
C PRO A 49 -2.98 28.74 -14.28
N LYS A 50 -2.28 27.86 -13.55
CA LYS A 50 -2.65 27.42 -12.20
C LYS A 50 -2.54 28.54 -11.16
N ALA A 51 -3.28 28.40 -10.06
CA ALA A 51 -3.15 29.29 -8.91
C ALA A 51 -1.70 29.25 -8.38
N THR A 52 -1.10 30.39 -8.08
CA THR A 52 0.33 30.43 -7.74
C THR A 52 0.67 31.55 -6.76
N CYS A 53 1.60 31.26 -5.85
CA CYS A 53 2.35 32.27 -5.11
C CYS A 53 3.77 32.29 -5.69
N ASP A 54 4.39 33.46 -5.80
CA ASP A 54 5.77 33.56 -6.26
C ASP A 54 6.74 33.08 -5.18
N GLN A 55 7.80 32.37 -5.58
CA GLN A 55 8.76 31.80 -4.65
C GLN A 55 9.44 32.90 -3.80
N PHE A 56 9.64 34.09 -4.37
CA PHE A 56 10.21 35.22 -3.64
C PHE A 56 9.34 35.63 -2.43
N THR A 57 8.02 35.68 -2.58
CA THR A 57 7.08 35.92 -1.47
C THR A 57 7.15 34.80 -0.42
N LEU A 58 7.23 33.53 -0.84
CA LEU A 58 7.36 32.40 0.08
C LEU A 58 8.68 32.43 0.86
N ASP A 59 9.79 32.77 0.19
CA ASP A 59 11.10 32.95 0.81
C ASP A 59 11.10 34.12 1.80
N TYR A 60 10.41 35.22 1.46
CA TYR A 60 10.22 36.35 2.37
C TYR A 60 9.49 35.94 3.66
N ILE A 61 8.43 35.12 3.55
CA ILE A 61 7.72 34.56 4.72
C ILE A 61 8.70 33.73 5.57
N CYS A 62 9.48 32.85 4.95
CA CYS A 62 10.48 32.05 5.64
C CYS A 62 11.52 32.90 6.37
N ASP A 63 11.97 33.99 5.75
CA ASP A 63 12.90 34.94 6.36
C ASP A 63 12.31 35.65 7.59
N GLN A 64 11.02 36.04 7.55
CA GLN A 64 10.35 36.62 8.72
C GLN A 64 10.29 35.61 9.88
N ILE A 65 9.95 34.36 9.58
CA ILE A 65 9.92 33.29 10.57
C ILE A 65 11.30 33.00 11.14
N ASN A 66 12.33 32.87 10.31
CA ASN A 66 13.72 32.62 10.74
C ASN A 66 14.27 33.72 11.65
N ARG A 67 13.80 34.97 11.52
CA ARG A 67 14.18 36.08 12.40
C ARG A 67 13.46 36.05 13.75
N LYS A 68 12.25 35.50 13.79
CA LYS A 68 11.37 35.52 14.96
C LYS A 68 11.49 34.26 15.82
N TYR A 69 11.75 33.11 15.21
CA TYR A 69 11.78 31.81 15.88
C TYR A 69 13.18 31.21 15.89
N ILE A 70 13.56 30.62 17.02
CA ILE A 70 14.78 29.83 17.15
C ILE A 70 14.44 28.40 16.74
N LEU A 71 14.83 28.01 15.52
CA LEU A 71 14.49 26.72 14.92
C LEU A 71 15.62 25.68 15.02
N LYS A 72 16.60 25.89 15.91
CA LYS A 72 17.85 25.10 15.96
C LYS A 72 17.64 23.58 15.99
N ASP A 73 16.62 23.14 16.73
CA ASP A 73 16.27 21.72 16.90
C ASP A 73 14.98 21.34 16.14
N ALA A 74 14.42 22.26 15.35
CA ALA A 74 13.25 21.99 14.52
C ALA A 74 13.70 21.23 13.27
N PHE A 75 13.17 20.02 13.12
CA PHE A 75 13.30 19.18 11.94
C PHE A 75 11.91 18.78 11.47
N GLY A 76 11.66 18.70 10.17
CA GLY A 76 10.38 18.22 9.65
C GLY A 76 9.70 19.06 8.60
N SER A 77 8.37 18.95 8.50
CA SER A 77 7.58 19.82 7.62
C SER A 77 6.13 20.03 8.04
N ILE A 78 5.59 21.20 7.69
CA ILE A 78 4.16 21.50 7.78
C ILE A 78 3.64 21.81 6.38
N SER A 79 2.64 21.06 5.94
CA SER A 79 1.95 21.30 4.67
C SER A 79 0.62 21.98 4.91
N PHE A 80 0.29 22.95 4.05
CA PHE A 80 -0.94 23.71 4.05
C PHE A 80 -1.66 23.53 2.71
N GLN A 81 -2.97 23.34 2.75
CA GLN A 81 -3.85 23.43 1.60
C GLN A 81 -4.52 24.80 1.63
N VAL A 82 -4.33 25.58 0.57
CA VAL A 82 -4.82 26.96 0.48
C VAL A 82 -5.83 27.07 -0.64
N LEU A 83 -7.06 27.48 -0.33
CA LEU A 83 -8.04 27.88 -1.32
C LEU A 83 -7.67 29.25 -1.87
N VAL A 84 -7.50 29.35 -3.18
CA VAL A 84 -7.30 30.63 -3.89
C VAL A 84 -8.58 30.95 -4.64
N GLU A 85 -9.18 32.09 -4.30
CA GLU A 85 -10.39 32.61 -4.93
C GLU A 85 -10.09 33.26 -6.28
N ALA A 86 -11.16 33.47 -7.06
CA ALA A 86 -11.10 34.22 -8.32
C ALA A 86 -10.52 35.64 -8.18
N SER A 87 -10.61 36.25 -7.00
CA SER A 87 -10.10 37.58 -6.67
C SER A 87 -8.58 37.62 -6.42
N GLY A 88 -7.96 36.45 -6.19
CA GLY A 88 -6.60 36.33 -5.65
C GLY A 88 -6.54 36.36 -4.12
N PHE A 89 -7.66 36.59 -3.44
CA PHE A 89 -7.78 36.33 -2.01
C PHE A 89 -7.67 34.83 -1.74
N SER A 90 -7.23 34.48 -0.55
CA SER A 90 -6.97 33.10 -0.19
C SER A 90 -7.30 32.79 1.25
N CYS A 91 -7.60 31.52 1.48
CA CYS A 91 -7.96 30.99 2.78
C CYS A 91 -7.39 29.58 2.93
N VAL A 92 -6.60 29.35 3.97
CA VAL A 92 -6.07 28.03 4.35
C VAL A 92 -7.24 27.14 4.75
N LEU A 93 -7.40 26.02 4.04
CA LEU A 93 -8.45 25.03 4.27
C LEU A 93 -8.05 24.00 5.31
N SER A 94 -6.80 23.53 5.25
CA SER A 94 -6.28 22.52 6.17
C SER A 94 -4.75 22.52 6.27
N HIS A 95 -4.20 21.92 7.34
CA HIS A 95 -2.76 21.70 7.50
C HIS A 95 -2.38 20.43 8.27
N THR A 96 -1.10 20.07 8.23
CA THR A 96 -0.57 18.83 8.86
C THR A 96 -0.12 18.98 10.31
N ASP A 97 0.04 20.20 10.83
CA ASP A 97 0.52 20.42 12.21
C ASP A 97 -0.59 20.19 13.25
N VAL A 98 -0.53 19.06 13.95
CA VAL A 98 -1.47 18.70 15.03
C VAL A 98 -1.21 19.42 16.35
N THR A 99 -0.07 20.10 16.49
CA THR A 99 0.24 20.86 17.72
C THR A 99 -0.53 22.18 17.77
N ASN A 100 -1.00 22.68 16.62
CA ASN A 100 -1.63 23.98 16.47
C ASN A 100 -0.79 25.10 17.11
N GLY A 101 0.53 25.01 16.94
CA GLY A 101 1.49 25.90 17.59
C GLY A 101 1.43 27.35 17.10
N PRO A 102 2.05 28.30 17.82
CA PRO A 102 2.05 29.73 17.45
C PRO A 102 2.68 29.99 16.08
N LEU A 103 3.66 29.17 15.69
CA LEU A 103 4.26 29.21 14.37
C LEU A 103 3.25 28.90 13.27
N THR A 104 2.42 27.87 13.45
CA THR A 104 1.39 27.45 12.49
C THR A 104 0.33 28.53 12.33
N ALA A 105 -0.13 29.12 13.43
CA ALA A 105 -1.04 30.27 13.39
C ALA A 105 -0.46 31.46 12.60
N GLU A 106 0.85 31.68 12.69
CA GLU A 106 1.53 32.76 11.96
C GLU A 106 1.70 32.44 10.47
N LEU A 107 2.06 31.20 10.12
CA LEU A 107 2.08 30.73 8.73
C LEU A 107 0.69 30.85 8.09
N ILE A 108 -0.37 30.48 8.81
CA ILE A 108 -1.77 30.65 8.35
C ILE A 108 -2.06 32.12 8.03
N ARG A 109 -1.62 33.07 8.89
CA ARG A 109 -1.82 34.51 8.64
C ARG A 109 -1.08 35.00 7.41
N TYR A 110 0.12 34.48 7.14
CA TYR A 110 0.86 34.83 5.93
C TYR A 110 0.20 34.25 4.67
N LEU A 111 -0.27 33.00 4.75
CA LEU A 111 -0.89 32.32 3.61
C LEU A 111 -2.29 32.84 3.28
N ASN A 112 -3.02 33.36 4.28
CA ASN A 112 -4.31 34.00 4.09
C ASN A 112 -4.13 35.45 3.61
N GLY A 113 -4.71 35.78 2.46
CA GLY A 113 -4.69 37.13 1.91
C GLY A 113 -4.42 37.17 0.41
N ASN A 114 -3.90 38.30 -0.07
CA ASN A 114 -3.78 38.62 -1.49
C ASN A 114 -2.37 38.36 -2.07
N ILE A 115 -1.67 37.35 -1.57
CA ILE A 115 -0.33 36.97 -2.08
C ILE A 115 -0.40 36.00 -3.28
N TRP A 116 -1.61 35.68 -3.74
CA TRP A 116 -1.85 34.64 -4.74
C TRP A 116 -2.32 35.22 -6.06
N ARG A 117 -1.84 34.62 -7.14
CA ARG A 117 -2.41 34.79 -8.48
C ARG A 117 -3.46 33.69 -8.67
N PRO A 118 -4.69 34.02 -9.10
CA PRO A 118 -5.76 33.04 -9.25
C PRO A 118 -5.50 32.09 -10.42
N ALA A 119 -6.02 30.87 -10.29
CA ALA A 119 -6.11 29.92 -11.42
C ALA A 119 -7.08 30.44 -12.47
N LYS A 120 -6.87 30.08 -13.75
CA LYS A 120 -7.82 30.39 -14.83
C LYS A 120 -8.21 29.16 -15.63
N GLU A 121 -9.47 29.03 -15.98
CA GLU A 121 -9.95 28.08 -17.00
C GLU A 121 -10.63 28.84 -18.13
N ASN A 122 -10.25 28.55 -19.37
CA ASN A 122 -10.75 29.27 -20.55
C ASN A 122 -10.62 30.79 -20.40
N GLY A 123 -9.53 31.25 -19.78
CA GLY A 123 -9.24 32.67 -19.51
C GLY A 123 -10.01 33.29 -18.33
N LYS A 124 -10.91 32.56 -17.68
CA LYS A 124 -11.71 33.06 -16.54
C LYS A 124 -11.14 32.55 -15.21
N PRO A 125 -11.02 33.42 -14.18
CA PRO A 125 -10.61 32.98 -12.86
C PRO A 125 -11.53 31.90 -12.28
N VAL A 126 -10.94 30.89 -11.64
CA VAL A 126 -11.67 29.80 -10.97
C VAL A 126 -11.14 29.59 -9.55
N TYR A 127 -11.97 29.00 -8.69
CA TYR A 127 -11.56 28.60 -7.34
C TYR A 127 -10.70 27.34 -7.44
N ALA A 128 -9.47 27.41 -6.94
CA ALA A 128 -8.55 26.29 -6.94
C ALA A 128 -7.83 26.20 -5.60
N SER A 129 -7.67 24.98 -5.07
CA SER A 129 -6.79 24.75 -3.94
C SER A 129 -5.38 24.41 -4.39
N VAL A 130 -4.38 25.00 -3.75
CA VAL A 130 -2.95 24.74 -3.98
C VAL A 130 -2.29 24.36 -2.66
N ASN A 131 -1.26 23.51 -2.72
CA ASN A 131 -0.53 23.09 -1.53
C ASN A 131 0.80 23.84 -1.41
N VAL A 132 1.19 24.16 -0.18
CA VAL A 132 2.52 24.70 0.16
C VAL A 132 3.09 23.89 1.31
N ILE A 133 4.35 23.47 1.19
CA ILE A 133 5.07 22.78 2.25
C ILE A 133 6.17 23.69 2.79
N PHE A 134 6.19 23.84 4.10
CA PHE A 134 7.27 24.47 4.86
C PHE A 134 8.11 23.38 5.50
N ARG A 135 9.42 23.34 5.22
CA ARG A 135 10.37 22.36 5.75
C ARG A 135 11.30 23.01 6.77
N PHE A 136 11.59 22.28 7.83
CA PHE A 136 12.50 22.64 8.90
C PHE A 136 13.72 21.74 8.82
N ALA A 137 14.88 22.34 8.58
CA ALA A 137 16.14 21.61 8.57
C ALA A 137 17.28 22.56 8.89
N ASN A 138 18.29 22.06 9.60
CA ASN A 138 19.52 22.80 9.89
C ASN A 138 19.28 24.18 10.52
N GLY A 139 18.30 24.29 11.43
CA GLY A 139 17.99 25.54 12.11
C GLY A 139 17.23 26.56 11.27
N LYS A 140 16.71 26.20 10.10
CA LYS A 140 16.01 27.11 9.19
C LYS A 140 14.70 26.51 8.68
N ILE A 141 13.76 27.39 8.37
CA ILE A 141 12.58 27.08 7.57
C ILE A 141 12.84 27.41 6.10
N SER A 142 12.35 26.56 5.20
CA SER A 142 12.25 26.80 3.77
C SER A 142 10.86 26.44 3.29
N SER A 143 10.44 26.96 2.15
CA SER A 143 9.10 26.73 1.61
C SER A 143 9.16 26.41 0.14
N GLN A 144 8.19 25.64 -0.32
CA GLN A 144 7.96 25.42 -1.74
C GLN A 144 6.48 25.18 -1.98
N MET A 145 5.97 25.66 -3.12
CA MET A 145 4.67 25.18 -3.58
C MET A 145 4.78 23.70 -3.93
N GLN A 146 3.78 22.95 -3.49
CA GLN A 146 3.61 21.54 -3.82
C GLN A 146 2.52 21.43 -4.88
N ARG A 147 2.93 21.46 -6.15
CA ARG A 147 2.04 21.27 -7.29
C ARG A 147 1.53 19.83 -7.32
N MET A 148 0.28 19.64 -7.71
CA MET A 148 -0.20 18.35 -8.18
C MET A 148 0.16 18.26 -9.65
N ASP A 149 1.23 17.54 -9.95
CA ASP A 149 1.51 17.17 -11.32
C ASP A 149 0.64 15.96 -11.70
N LEU A 150 -0.55 16.25 -12.24
CA LEU A 150 -1.43 15.22 -12.81
C LEU A 150 -0.79 14.52 -14.02
N ALA A 151 0.26 15.07 -14.63
CA ALA A 151 1.02 14.41 -15.69
C ALA A 151 2.17 13.53 -15.15
N GLU A 152 2.62 13.72 -13.90
CA GLU A 152 3.50 12.77 -13.18
C GLU A 152 2.76 11.52 -12.69
N LEU A 153 1.43 11.53 -12.66
CA LEU A 153 0.64 10.30 -12.75
C LEU A 153 0.83 9.72 -14.16
N LYS A 154 2.04 9.22 -14.46
CA LYS A 154 2.20 8.35 -15.63
C LYS A 154 1.10 7.30 -15.50
N PRO A 155 0.21 7.16 -16.49
CA PRO A 155 -0.79 6.12 -16.40
C PRO A 155 -0.04 4.83 -16.13
N PRO A 156 -0.46 4.03 -15.13
CA PRO A 156 0.06 2.66 -15.03
C PRO A 156 -0.01 2.09 -16.44
N GLY A 157 1.10 1.52 -16.92
CA GLY A 157 1.11 0.85 -18.22
C GLY A 157 0.01 -0.21 -18.36
N ASP A 158 0.04 -0.98 -19.43
CA ASP A 158 -0.93 -2.06 -19.55
C ASP A 158 -0.59 -3.20 -18.58
N PRO A 159 -1.60 -3.80 -17.92
CA PRO A 159 -1.38 -4.97 -17.10
C PRO A 159 -0.86 -6.13 -17.96
N ALA A 160 0.09 -6.89 -17.44
CA ALA A 160 0.60 -8.09 -18.08
C ALA A 160 -0.38 -9.25 -17.85
N ILE A 161 -1.30 -9.47 -18.80
CA ILE A 161 -2.23 -10.60 -18.78
C ILE A 161 -1.67 -11.71 -19.69
N TYR A 162 -1.21 -12.81 -19.13
CA TYR A 162 -0.68 -13.97 -19.85
C TYR A 162 -1.79 -14.94 -20.28
N ASN A 163 -2.82 -15.09 -19.47
CA ASN A 163 -4.01 -15.87 -19.82
C ASN A 163 -4.84 -15.17 -20.90
N LYS A 164 -4.68 -15.60 -22.15
CA LYS A 164 -5.42 -15.06 -23.31
C LYS A 164 -6.72 -15.80 -23.62
N THR A 165 -7.01 -16.90 -22.94
CA THR A 165 -8.18 -17.75 -23.22
C THR A 165 -9.38 -17.40 -22.33
N THR A 166 -9.13 -16.73 -21.20
CA THR A 166 -10.16 -16.33 -20.24
C THR A 166 -10.66 -14.92 -20.50
N THR A 167 -11.98 -14.72 -20.44
CA THR A 167 -12.60 -13.39 -20.38
C THR A 167 -13.00 -13.07 -18.95
N TYR A 168 -12.81 -11.81 -18.54
CA TYR A 168 -13.07 -11.35 -17.17
C TYR A 168 -14.30 -10.41 -17.15
N PRO A 169 -15.52 -10.96 -17.03
CA PRO A 169 -16.75 -10.15 -17.07
C PRO A 169 -16.96 -9.28 -15.82
N ASN A 170 -16.24 -9.56 -14.73
CA ASN A 170 -16.25 -8.77 -13.49
C ASN A 170 -17.66 -8.41 -12.96
N PRO A 171 -18.60 -9.38 -12.85
CA PRO A 171 -19.98 -9.10 -12.44
C PRO A 171 -20.07 -8.47 -11.05
N SER A 172 -19.14 -8.77 -10.14
CA SER A 172 -19.16 -8.25 -8.77
C SER A 172 -18.64 -6.81 -8.67
N LEU A 173 -18.05 -6.25 -9.74
CA LEU A 173 -17.47 -4.91 -9.74
C LEU A 173 -18.46 -3.84 -9.25
N LYS A 174 -19.74 -3.96 -9.63
CA LYS A 174 -20.79 -3.00 -9.24
C LYS A 174 -21.15 -3.07 -7.76
N SER A 175 -20.88 -4.20 -7.10
CA SER A 175 -21.14 -4.45 -5.68
C SER A 175 -20.10 -3.83 -4.75
N TYR A 176 -18.99 -3.33 -5.29
CA TYR A 176 -17.95 -2.66 -4.53
C TYR A 176 -17.85 -1.17 -4.86
N GLU A 177 -17.41 -0.43 -3.86
CA GLU A 177 -16.89 0.92 -3.97
C GLU A 177 -15.36 0.85 -3.89
N PHE A 178 -14.70 1.39 -4.91
CA PHE A 178 -13.25 1.52 -4.97
C PHE A 178 -12.89 2.98 -4.64
N THR A 179 -12.04 3.18 -3.64
CA THR A 179 -11.53 4.51 -3.27
C THR A 179 -10.02 4.50 -3.36
N THR A 180 -9.45 5.49 -4.05
CA THR A 180 -8.00 5.56 -4.28
C THR A 180 -7.40 6.79 -3.63
N TRP A 181 -6.28 6.59 -2.95
CA TRP A 181 -5.48 7.65 -2.38
C TRP A 181 -4.05 7.55 -2.90
N THR A 182 -3.51 8.70 -3.24
CA THR A 182 -2.17 8.96 -3.73
C THR A 182 -1.63 10.14 -2.94
N LYS A 183 -0.31 10.36 -2.94
CA LYS A 183 0.31 11.55 -2.37
C LYS A 183 -0.22 12.88 -2.95
N TYR A 184 -0.95 12.82 -4.06
CA TYR A 184 -1.51 14.00 -4.73
C TYR A 184 -2.90 14.37 -4.20
N ASN A 185 -3.70 13.41 -3.76
CA ASN A 185 -5.07 13.64 -3.27
C ASN A 185 -5.26 13.25 -1.80
N SER A 186 -4.17 13.01 -1.06
CA SER A 186 -4.20 12.64 0.35
C SER A 186 -2.84 12.88 1.03
N PRO A 187 -2.78 12.85 2.37
CA PRO A 187 -1.54 12.91 3.16
C PRO A 187 -0.67 11.65 3.08
N LEU A 188 -0.80 10.84 2.03
CA LEU A 188 0.12 9.72 1.84
C LEU A 188 1.54 10.26 1.60
N PRO A 189 2.56 9.67 2.24
CA PRO A 189 3.89 10.22 2.17
C PRO A 189 4.58 9.92 0.82
N ASP A 190 4.20 8.81 0.15
CA ASP A 190 4.55 8.54 -1.26
C ASP A 190 3.49 7.62 -1.93
N ASN A 191 3.59 7.43 -3.25
CA ASN A 191 2.72 6.54 -4.02
C ASN A 191 3.26 5.10 -4.09
N ILE A 192 4.57 4.91 -3.98
CA ILE A 192 5.17 3.59 -4.10
C ILE A 192 5.03 2.88 -2.74
N SER A 193 3.90 2.18 -2.57
CA SER A 193 3.61 1.42 -1.35
C SER A 193 4.59 0.25 -1.20
N LYS A 194 4.99 -0.06 0.03
CA LYS A 194 5.73 -1.29 0.35
C LYS A 194 4.86 -2.33 1.02
N SER A 195 4.06 -1.92 2.01
CA SER A 195 3.25 -2.82 2.81
C SER A 195 2.01 -2.09 3.37
N CYS A 196 1.02 -2.87 3.77
CA CYS A 196 -0.09 -2.40 4.56
C CYS A 196 -0.56 -3.49 5.52
N ILE A 197 -1.04 -3.08 6.70
CA ILE A 197 -1.61 -3.99 7.70
C ILE A 197 -2.64 -3.26 8.54
N VAL A 198 -3.75 -3.93 8.87
CA VAL A 198 -4.76 -3.39 9.79
C VAL A 198 -4.46 -3.90 11.20
N ASP A 199 -4.43 -2.99 12.17
CA ASP A 199 -4.25 -3.32 13.57
C ASP A 199 -5.56 -3.79 14.23
N LYS A 200 -5.49 -4.25 15.48
CA LYS A 200 -6.69 -4.78 16.18
C LYS A 200 -7.72 -3.70 16.54
N SER A 201 -7.41 -2.44 16.30
CA SER A 201 -8.29 -1.29 16.50
C SER A 201 -8.86 -0.78 15.16
N ASP A 202 -8.76 -1.57 14.08
CA ASP A 202 -9.15 -1.20 12.72
C ASP A 202 -8.41 0.01 12.14
N VAL A 203 -7.22 0.34 12.68
CA VAL A 203 -6.36 1.35 12.08
C VAL A 203 -5.45 0.69 11.06
N LEU A 204 -5.52 1.15 9.81
CA LEU A 204 -4.60 0.74 8.77
C LEU A 204 -3.25 1.44 8.98
N TRP A 205 -2.19 0.65 9.00
CA TRP A 205 -0.82 1.12 8.92
C TRP A 205 -0.30 0.85 7.51
N TYR A 206 0.18 1.90 6.83
CA TYR A 206 0.56 1.86 5.42
C TYR A 206 1.95 2.46 5.22
N THR A 207 2.85 1.67 4.65
CA THR A 207 4.25 2.05 4.43
C THR A 207 4.53 2.27 2.95
N THR A 208 5.41 3.22 2.66
CA THR A 208 5.88 3.52 1.32
C THR A 208 7.41 3.47 1.28
N ILE A 209 8.01 3.73 0.12
CA ILE A 209 9.47 3.93 0.02
C ILE A 209 9.98 5.14 0.82
N LYS A 210 9.08 6.01 1.27
CA LYS A 210 9.35 7.26 1.98
C LYS A 210 8.27 7.48 3.01
N GLY A 211 8.38 6.84 4.16
CA GLY A 211 7.52 7.08 5.30
C GLY A 211 6.45 6.04 5.56
N LEU A 212 5.69 6.33 6.62
CA LEU A 212 4.63 5.51 7.18
C LEU A 212 3.46 6.43 7.51
N THR A 213 2.24 5.97 7.31
CA THR A 213 1.03 6.70 7.71
C THR A 213 0.00 5.74 8.31
N ARG A 214 -0.85 6.29 9.17
CA ARG A 214 -1.97 5.57 9.78
C ARG A 214 -3.27 6.08 9.18
N PHE A 215 -4.25 5.22 8.99
CA PHE A 215 -5.56 5.59 8.46
C PHE A 215 -6.66 4.91 9.27
N ASP A 216 -7.53 5.71 9.89
CA ASP A 216 -8.62 5.24 10.76
C ASP A 216 -9.92 4.91 10.00
N GLY A 217 -9.85 4.90 8.66
CA GLY A 217 -11.01 4.76 7.77
C GLY A 217 -11.57 6.09 7.25
N GLN A 218 -11.20 7.21 7.88
CA GLN A 218 -11.62 8.57 7.50
C GLN A 218 -10.45 9.53 7.34
N ASN A 219 -9.49 9.53 8.28
CA ASN A 219 -8.40 10.48 8.36
C ASN A 219 -7.03 9.78 8.28
N PHE A 220 -6.11 10.41 7.54
CA PHE A 220 -4.72 10.01 7.50
C PHE A 220 -3.92 10.74 8.58
N ASN A 221 -3.07 9.99 9.27
CA ASN A 221 -2.19 10.47 10.33
C ASN A 221 -0.75 10.05 9.99
N PRO A 222 -0.03 10.88 9.20
CA PRO A 222 1.36 10.61 8.82
C PRO A 222 2.28 10.47 10.05
N VAL A 223 3.21 9.54 9.96
CA VAL A 223 4.27 9.36 10.95
C VAL A 223 5.46 10.23 10.56
N ASN A 224 5.96 11.01 11.51
CA ASN A 224 7.03 11.99 11.31
C ASN A 224 7.89 12.13 12.57
N GLU A 225 8.90 12.99 12.51
CA GLU A 225 9.83 13.27 13.62
C GLU A 225 9.17 13.86 14.88
N PHE A 226 7.97 14.44 14.79
CA PHE A 226 7.26 14.97 15.95
C PHE A 226 6.48 13.88 16.72
N ASN A 227 6.15 12.78 16.06
CA ASN A 227 5.34 11.71 16.64
C ASN A 227 6.01 10.34 16.59
N SER A 228 7.28 10.28 16.19
CA SER A 228 8.05 9.04 16.07
C SER A 228 9.57 9.28 16.17
N PRO A 229 10.37 8.23 16.41
CA PRO A 229 11.83 8.34 16.52
C PRO A 229 12.55 8.40 15.16
N PHE A 230 11.81 8.49 14.05
CA PHE A 230 12.35 8.62 12.70
C PHE A 230 11.57 9.71 11.92
N ASN A 231 12.11 10.16 10.80
CA ASN A 231 11.54 11.29 10.08
C ASN A 231 10.44 10.88 9.07
N ALA A 232 9.69 11.86 8.57
CA ALA A 232 8.58 11.64 7.64
C ALA A 232 8.96 10.93 6.31
N GLU A 233 10.22 11.01 5.89
CA GLU A 233 10.72 10.44 4.63
C GLU A 233 11.42 9.09 4.82
N THR A 234 11.40 8.56 6.05
CA THR A 234 12.19 7.37 6.39
C THR A 234 11.64 6.13 5.69
N ASP A 235 12.50 5.38 5.02
CA ASP A 235 12.11 4.16 4.34
C ASP A 235 11.73 3.06 5.35
N VAL A 236 10.45 2.70 5.39
CA VAL A 236 9.95 1.63 6.26
C VAL A 236 9.91 0.32 5.48
N ALA A 237 10.87 -0.54 5.78
CA ALA A 237 11.08 -1.79 5.04
C ALA A 237 9.98 -2.83 5.28
N ASP A 238 9.45 -2.92 6.51
CA ASP A 238 8.30 -3.78 6.81
C ASP A 238 7.58 -3.34 8.10
N ILE A 239 6.33 -3.79 8.24
CA ILE A 239 5.49 -3.55 9.42
C ILE A 239 4.64 -4.78 9.75
N ASN A 240 4.49 -5.10 11.03
CA ASN A 240 3.60 -6.16 11.50
C ASN A 240 2.87 -5.77 12.80
N VAL A 241 1.74 -6.43 13.08
CA VAL A 241 0.93 -6.23 14.30
C VAL A 241 0.89 -7.54 15.08
N ASP A 242 1.36 -7.52 16.32
CA ASP A 242 1.41 -8.71 17.17
C ASP A 242 0.08 -9.02 17.88
N LYS A 243 0.05 -10.13 18.63
CA LYS A 243 -1.14 -10.57 19.37
C LYS A 243 -1.57 -9.59 20.48
N ASP A 244 -0.71 -8.69 20.93
CA ASP A 244 -0.99 -7.70 21.96
C ASP A 244 -1.25 -6.32 21.33
N ASN A 245 -1.49 -6.26 20.02
CA ASN A 245 -1.72 -5.06 19.22
C ASN A 245 -0.54 -4.07 19.18
N ASN A 246 0.69 -4.54 19.44
CA ASN A 246 1.88 -3.74 19.22
C ASN A 246 2.28 -3.79 17.76
N LYS A 247 2.74 -2.65 17.26
CA LYS A 247 3.16 -2.50 15.87
C LYS A 247 4.68 -2.57 15.84
N TRP A 248 5.20 -3.48 15.04
CA TRP A 248 6.61 -3.72 14.87
C TRP A 248 7.02 -3.18 13.50
N VAL A 249 7.85 -2.14 13.49
CA VAL A 249 8.31 -1.41 12.30
C VAL A 249 9.83 -1.54 12.08
N TYR A 250 10.25 -2.12 10.96
CA TYR A 250 11.67 -2.26 10.62
C TYR A 250 12.16 -1.10 9.75
N VAL A 251 13.20 -0.41 10.21
CA VAL A 251 13.73 0.84 9.65
C VAL A 251 15.24 0.90 9.87
N ASP A 252 16.03 1.10 8.80
CA ASP A 252 17.50 1.28 8.87
C ASP A 252 18.23 0.27 9.78
N ASP A 253 17.91 -1.02 9.63
CA ASP A 253 18.43 -2.12 10.47
C ASP A 253 18.12 -2.01 11.97
N LYS A 254 17.12 -1.21 12.32
CA LYS A 254 16.54 -1.09 13.65
C LYS A 254 15.08 -1.48 13.63
N MET A 255 14.59 -1.84 14.80
CA MET A 255 13.24 -2.31 14.97
C MET A 255 12.59 -1.43 16.03
N TYR A 256 11.51 -0.76 15.65
CA TYR A 256 10.71 0.09 16.53
C TYR A 256 9.37 -0.56 16.89
N LYS A 257 9.10 -0.67 18.18
CA LYS A 257 7.81 -1.10 18.70
C LYS A 257 6.96 0.13 19.00
N TYR A 258 5.75 0.21 18.44
CA TYR A 258 4.74 1.18 18.84
C TYR A 258 3.63 0.48 19.63
N SER A 259 3.33 1.02 20.81
CA SER A 259 2.33 0.53 21.76
C SER A 259 1.65 1.71 22.46
N ASP A 260 0.78 1.45 23.42
CA ASP A 260 0.14 2.50 24.24
C ASP A 260 1.17 3.30 25.07
N ALA A 261 2.34 2.72 25.35
CA ALA A 261 3.46 3.40 25.98
C ALA A 261 4.28 4.29 25.02
N GLY A 262 3.86 4.42 23.76
CA GLY A 262 4.58 5.12 22.71
C GLY A 262 5.63 4.25 22.00
N TRP A 263 6.59 4.91 21.36
CA TRP A 263 7.66 4.27 20.59
C TRP A 263 8.80 3.78 21.47
N GLN A 264 9.24 2.55 21.23
CA GLN A 264 10.40 1.93 21.88
C GLN A 264 11.35 1.36 20.83
N ILE A 265 12.64 1.56 21.02
CA ILE A 265 13.67 1.01 20.13
C ILE A 265 14.12 -0.34 20.64
N PHE A 266 14.11 -1.35 19.78
CA PHE A 266 14.68 -2.66 20.00
C PHE A 266 15.92 -2.82 19.12
N ASP A 267 17.11 -2.76 19.72
CA ASP A 267 18.36 -3.00 19.00
C ASP A 267 18.60 -4.50 18.82
N PHE A 268 18.26 -4.99 17.64
CA PHE A 268 18.43 -6.39 17.27
C PHE A 268 19.85 -6.74 16.82
N LYS A 269 20.81 -5.80 16.72
CA LYS A 269 22.19 -6.15 16.30
C LYS A 269 22.84 -7.18 17.22
N LYS A 270 22.36 -7.31 18.46
CA LYS A 270 22.78 -8.35 19.41
C LYS A 270 22.25 -9.75 19.07
N PHE A 271 21.19 -9.87 18.26
CA PHE A 271 20.36 -11.08 18.14
C PHE A 271 20.00 -11.49 16.70
N VAL A 272 19.95 -10.55 15.75
CA VAL A 272 19.54 -10.76 14.36
C VAL A 272 20.63 -10.20 13.45
N PRO A 273 21.18 -11.00 12.52
CA PRO A 273 22.11 -10.50 11.52
C PRO A 273 21.45 -9.40 10.64
N PRO A 274 22.21 -8.39 10.19
CA PRO A 274 21.67 -7.36 9.31
C PRO A 274 20.95 -7.94 8.08
N GLY A 275 19.89 -7.26 7.64
CA GLY A 275 19.11 -7.67 6.47
C GLY A 275 17.95 -8.61 6.78
N ALA A 276 17.19 -8.35 7.84
CA ALA A 276 15.86 -8.94 8.00
C ALA A 276 14.98 -8.54 6.81
N ILE A 277 14.35 -9.53 6.17
CA ILE A 277 13.60 -9.37 4.92
C ILE A 277 12.12 -9.14 5.21
N ARG A 278 11.58 -9.81 6.24
CA ARG A 278 10.17 -9.72 6.65
C ARG A 278 9.99 -9.91 8.16
N ILE A 279 9.04 -9.18 8.74
CA ILE A 279 8.49 -9.41 10.09
C ILE A 279 7.18 -10.17 9.94
N LEU A 280 7.04 -11.28 10.64
CA LEU A 280 5.86 -12.12 10.64
C LEU A 280 5.47 -12.43 12.09
N ASN A 281 4.21 -12.77 12.31
CA ASN A 281 3.73 -13.28 13.60
C ASN A 281 3.21 -14.70 13.41
N ASN A 282 3.42 -15.55 14.41
CA ASN A 282 2.74 -16.83 14.47
C ASN A 282 1.47 -16.72 15.33
N ARG A 283 0.61 -17.74 15.26
CA ARG A 283 -0.64 -17.82 16.03
C ARG A 283 -0.39 -17.97 17.54
N HIS A 284 0.85 -18.22 17.97
CA HIS A 284 1.25 -18.24 19.39
C HIS A 284 1.70 -16.86 19.92
N GLY A 285 1.89 -15.88 19.04
CA GLY A 285 2.35 -14.53 19.38
C GLY A 285 3.87 -14.38 19.45
N ASP A 286 4.64 -15.31 18.89
CA ASP A 286 6.07 -15.12 18.66
C ASP A 286 6.26 -14.21 17.43
N LEU A 287 7.29 -13.36 17.51
CA LEU A 287 7.75 -12.56 16.37
C LEU A 287 8.78 -13.35 15.57
N LEU A 288 8.57 -13.39 14.27
CA LEU A 288 9.34 -14.17 13.33
C LEU A 288 10.03 -13.22 12.34
N PHE A 289 11.31 -13.44 12.10
CA PHE A 289 12.10 -12.66 11.15
C PHE A 289 12.72 -13.57 10.10
N ALA A 290 12.27 -13.41 8.85
CA ALA A 290 12.88 -14.08 7.72
C ALA A 290 14.20 -13.35 7.37
N THR A 291 15.33 -14.05 7.38
CA THR A 291 16.65 -13.44 7.13
C THR A 291 17.50 -14.31 6.19
N LYS A 292 18.59 -13.73 5.68
CA LYS A 292 19.59 -14.45 4.88
C LYS A 292 20.33 -15.56 5.66
N ALA A 293 20.31 -15.49 6.99
CA ALA A 293 21.05 -16.40 7.88
C ALA A 293 20.16 -17.43 8.60
N GLY A 294 18.85 -17.34 8.44
CA GLY A 294 17.87 -18.25 9.03
C GLY A 294 16.57 -17.54 9.36
N LEU A 295 15.63 -18.29 9.93
CA LEU A 295 14.44 -17.75 10.56
C LEU A 295 14.78 -17.43 12.02
N VAL A 296 14.71 -16.16 12.41
CA VAL A 296 14.84 -15.77 13.82
C VAL A 296 13.47 -15.75 14.46
N VAL A 297 13.34 -16.40 15.62
CA VAL A 297 12.12 -16.49 16.41
C VAL A 297 12.37 -15.79 17.74
N LEU A 298 11.66 -14.71 17.98
CA LEU A 298 11.65 -13.99 19.25
C LEU A 298 10.43 -14.43 20.07
N ARG A 299 10.70 -15.14 21.17
CA ARG A 299 9.71 -15.60 22.14
C ARG A 299 9.90 -14.84 23.44
N LYS A 300 9.10 -13.80 23.67
CA LYS A 300 9.32 -12.85 24.78
C LYS A 300 10.75 -12.28 24.67
N ASP A 301 11.63 -12.59 25.62
CA ASP A 301 13.03 -12.14 25.64
C ASP A 301 14.03 -13.20 25.12
N LYS A 302 13.54 -14.35 24.63
CA LYS A 302 14.38 -15.44 24.12
C LYS A 302 14.43 -15.43 22.61
N VAL A 303 15.63 -15.55 22.07
CA VAL A 303 15.89 -15.60 20.62
C VAL A 303 16.32 -17.01 20.24
N VAL A 304 15.63 -17.58 19.26
CA VAL A 304 15.98 -18.87 18.65
C VAL A 304 16.21 -18.64 17.16
N VAL A 305 17.30 -19.18 16.61
CA VAL A 305 17.60 -19.08 15.17
C VAL A 305 17.45 -20.46 14.55
N LEU A 306 16.53 -20.59 13.59
CA LEU A 306 16.34 -21.80 12.80
C LEU A 306 17.09 -21.64 11.47
N ASN A 307 18.16 -22.43 11.30
CA ASN A 307 18.99 -22.42 10.08
C ASN A 307 19.50 -23.85 9.79
N LYS A 308 20.37 -24.02 8.78
CA LYS A 308 20.91 -25.34 8.43
C LYS A 308 21.74 -26.01 9.53
N LYS A 309 22.28 -25.26 10.50
CA LYS A 309 23.01 -25.84 11.64
C LYS A 309 22.05 -26.47 12.65
N THR A 310 20.90 -25.83 12.89
CA THR A 310 19.91 -26.30 13.87
C THR A 310 18.88 -27.25 13.25
N ILE A 311 18.61 -27.11 11.95
CA ILE A 311 17.71 -27.96 11.16
C ILE A 311 18.48 -28.39 9.90
N PRO A 312 19.22 -29.51 9.94
CA PRO A 312 20.01 -29.99 8.80
C PRO A 312 19.21 -30.19 7.51
N LEU A 313 17.91 -30.49 7.63
CA LEU A 313 16.97 -30.67 6.52
C LEU A 313 16.45 -29.35 5.92
N LEU A 314 16.74 -28.20 6.51
CA LEU A 314 16.36 -26.91 5.95
C LEU A 314 17.03 -26.74 4.56
N PRO A 315 16.28 -26.49 3.47
CA PRO A 315 16.87 -26.45 2.14
C PRO A 315 17.94 -25.37 1.98
N SER A 316 17.69 -24.17 2.53
CA SER A 316 18.61 -23.04 2.58
C SER A 316 18.43 -22.24 3.87
N SER A 317 19.52 -21.65 4.41
CA SER A 317 19.41 -20.69 5.51
C SER A 317 18.86 -19.33 5.05
N ASN A 318 18.82 -19.05 3.75
CA ASN A 318 18.20 -17.83 3.23
C ASN A 318 16.68 -18.03 3.20
N VAL A 319 16.00 -17.51 4.23
CA VAL A 319 14.56 -17.63 4.45
C VAL A 319 13.86 -16.41 3.89
N TYR A 320 12.82 -16.63 3.07
CA TYR A 320 12.03 -15.56 2.46
C TYR A 320 10.67 -15.37 3.12
N TYR A 321 10.04 -16.46 3.57
CA TYR A 321 8.69 -16.40 4.14
C TYR A 321 8.47 -17.52 5.14
N VAL A 322 7.56 -17.28 6.09
CA VAL A 322 7.08 -18.30 7.05
C VAL A 322 5.59 -18.10 7.32
N TYR A 323 4.88 -19.21 7.44
CA TYR A 323 3.46 -19.26 7.75
C TYR A 323 3.15 -20.34 8.79
N GLU A 324 2.29 -20.03 9.75
CA GLU A 324 1.76 -21.02 10.70
C GLU A 324 0.28 -21.30 10.42
N ASP A 325 -0.03 -22.54 10.05
CA ASP A 325 -1.40 -22.95 9.81
C ASP A 325 -2.20 -23.23 11.10
N SER A 326 -3.51 -23.43 10.97
CA SER A 326 -4.40 -23.74 12.09
C SER A 326 -4.02 -25.02 12.84
N ARG A 327 -3.27 -25.92 12.20
CA ARG A 327 -2.77 -27.19 12.76
C ARG A 327 -1.41 -27.05 13.44
N LYS A 328 -0.90 -25.82 13.59
CA LYS A 328 0.38 -25.51 14.24
C LYS A 328 1.59 -26.04 13.50
N ARG A 329 1.48 -26.21 12.18
CA ARG A 329 2.61 -26.54 11.32
C ARG A 329 3.24 -25.26 10.80
N LEU A 330 4.57 -25.19 10.89
CA LEU A 330 5.34 -24.08 10.36
C LEU A 330 5.80 -24.40 8.94
N TRP A 331 5.29 -23.65 7.98
CA TRP A 331 5.68 -23.69 6.58
C TRP A 331 6.73 -22.63 6.33
N ILE A 332 7.91 -23.00 5.85
CA ILE A 332 9.03 -22.08 5.65
C ILE A 332 9.49 -22.16 4.19
N GLY A 333 9.42 -21.01 3.51
CA GLY A 333 9.94 -20.80 2.16
C GLY A 333 11.38 -20.30 2.21
N THR A 334 12.28 -21.01 1.54
CA THR A 334 13.71 -20.68 1.49
C THR A 334 14.18 -20.53 0.05
N SER A 335 15.34 -19.92 -0.16
CA SER A 335 15.90 -19.72 -1.51
C SER A 335 16.22 -21.00 -2.30
N LYS A 336 16.06 -22.19 -1.70
CA LYS A 336 16.30 -23.49 -2.36
C LYS A 336 15.17 -24.50 -2.07
N GLY A 337 13.98 -24.01 -1.77
CA GLY A 337 12.78 -24.84 -1.60
C GLY A 337 12.05 -24.63 -0.28
N CYS A 338 11.05 -25.47 -0.04
CA CYS A 338 10.19 -25.43 1.14
C CYS A 338 10.53 -26.52 2.17
N ILE A 339 10.26 -26.20 3.43
CA ILE A 339 10.17 -27.17 4.53
C ILE A 339 8.89 -26.91 5.33
N MET A 340 8.27 -27.97 5.83
CA MET A 340 7.20 -27.90 6.81
C MET A 340 7.69 -28.55 8.10
N ILE A 341 7.45 -27.92 9.25
CA ILE A 341 7.78 -28.44 10.56
C ILE A 341 6.49 -28.67 11.32
N ASP A 342 6.20 -29.93 11.64
CA ASP A 342 5.04 -30.36 12.43
C ASP A 342 5.54 -30.95 13.74
N HIS A 343 5.30 -30.29 14.88
CA HIS A 343 5.77 -30.75 16.20
C HIS A 343 7.25 -31.20 16.22
N ASN A 344 8.15 -30.38 15.64
CA ASN A 344 9.59 -30.64 15.46
C ASN A 344 9.95 -31.74 14.45
N VAL A 345 9.00 -32.26 13.68
CA VAL A 345 9.24 -33.21 12.59
C VAL A 345 9.32 -32.44 11.27
N PRO A 346 10.52 -32.27 10.69
CA PRO A 346 10.70 -31.60 9.41
C PRO A 346 10.34 -32.50 8.22
N THR A 347 9.55 -31.96 7.29
CA THR A 347 9.25 -32.56 5.98
C THR A 347 9.71 -31.61 4.87
N THR A 348 10.52 -32.09 3.93
CA THR A 348 10.99 -31.30 2.78
C THR A 348 10.22 -31.66 1.52
N PHE A 349 10.14 -30.72 0.58
CA PHE A 349 9.35 -30.89 -0.65
C PHE A 349 10.19 -30.98 -1.93
N ASN A 350 11.51 -30.84 -1.83
CA ASN A 350 12.42 -30.80 -2.99
C ASN A 350 12.43 -32.10 -3.83
N THR A 351 12.11 -33.25 -3.22
CA THR A 351 12.04 -34.55 -3.89
C THR A 351 10.60 -35.07 -4.03
N SER A 352 9.61 -34.28 -3.60
CA SER A 352 8.21 -34.67 -3.60
C SER A 352 7.56 -34.48 -4.97
N ASN A 353 6.49 -35.23 -5.27
CA ASN A 353 5.65 -34.98 -6.45
C ASN A 353 4.52 -33.99 -6.12
N THR A 354 4.88 -32.85 -5.52
CA THR A 354 3.95 -31.78 -5.14
C THR A 354 4.26 -30.49 -5.91
N PRO A 355 3.32 -29.54 -5.97
CA PRO A 355 3.58 -28.22 -6.56
C PRO A 355 4.71 -27.44 -5.88
N LEU A 356 5.09 -27.83 -4.65
CA LEU A 356 6.20 -27.22 -3.90
C LEU A 356 7.60 -27.65 -4.39
N LYS A 357 7.68 -28.58 -5.35
CA LYS A 357 8.95 -29.04 -5.91
C LYS A 357 9.61 -27.92 -6.73
N ASP A 358 10.88 -27.65 -6.44
CA ASP A 358 11.70 -26.59 -7.06
C ASP A 358 11.16 -25.16 -6.88
N THR A 359 10.22 -24.96 -5.95
CA THR A 359 9.60 -23.67 -5.65
C THR A 359 9.73 -23.35 -4.17
N TYR A 360 9.56 -22.09 -3.82
CA TYR A 360 9.41 -21.67 -2.45
C TYR A 360 8.11 -20.90 -2.26
N ILE A 361 7.52 -21.03 -1.08
CA ILE A 361 6.35 -20.23 -0.70
C ILE A 361 6.79 -18.78 -0.47
N SER A 362 6.08 -17.84 -1.08
CA SER A 362 6.29 -16.40 -0.91
C SER A 362 5.15 -15.74 -0.13
N ASN A 363 4.01 -16.42 -0.03
CA ASN A 363 2.84 -16.03 0.74
C ASN A 363 1.97 -17.26 1.06
N ALA A 364 1.09 -17.12 2.05
CA ALA A 364 0.12 -18.16 2.37
C ALA A 364 -1.13 -17.61 3.07
N THR A 365 -2.27 -18.28 2.84
CA THR A 365 -3.50 -18.07 3.59
C THR A 365 -4.26 -19.38 3.77
N GLU A 366 -5.28 -19.37 4.62
CA GLU A 366 -6.05 -20.55 5.01
C GLU A 366 -7.53 -20.21 5.04
N ASP A 367 -8.36 -21.07 4.44
CA ASP A 367 -9.82 -20.93 4.49
C ASP A 367 -10.42 -21.55 5.77
N GLU A 368 -11.72 -21.30 6.00
CA GLU A 368 -12.43 -21.83 7.18
C GLU A 368 -12.52 -23.37 7.21
N ALA A 369 -12.37 -24.01 6.05
CA ALA A 369 -12.32 -25.46 5.97
C ALA A 369 -10.94 -26.03 6.33
N GLY A 370 -9.90 -25.18 6.47
CA GLY A 370 -8.52 -25.58 6.73
C GLY A 370 -7.75 -26.00 5.48
N ASN A 371 -8.19 -25.58 4.29
CA ASN A 371 -7.37 -25.68 3.08
C ASN A 371 -6.34 -24.56 3.09
N LEU A 372 -5.10 -24.89 2.73
CA LEU A 372 -4.01 -23.94 2.67
C LEU A 372 -3.75 -23.52 1.24
N TYR A 373 -3.60 -22.23 1.02
CA TYR A 373 -3.28 -21.62 -0.26
C TYR A 373 -1.89 -21.01 -0.16
N PHE A 374 -0.99 -21.38 -1.07
CA PHE A 374 0.39 -20.90 -1.11
C PHE A 374 0.67 -20.22 -2.45
N SER A 375 1.23 -19.01 -2.43
CA SER A 375 1.82 -18.45 -3.63
C SER A 375 3.21 -19.04 -3.81
N LEU A 376 3.52 -19.44 -5.03
CA LEU A 376 4.77 -20.13 -5.36
C LEU A 376 5.66 -19.22 -6.20
N THR A 377 6.95 -19.22 -5.86
CA THR A 377 8.00 -18.60 -6.67
C THR A 377 9.03 -19.66 -7.02
N ALA A 378 9.47 -19.70 -8.29
CA ALA A 378 10.47 -20.67 -8.71
C ALA A 378 11.83 -20.36 -8.06
N CYS A 379 12.53 -21.39 -7.56
CA CYS A 379 13.86 -21.20 -6.95
C CYS A 379 14.89 -20.67 -7.96
N ASN A 380 14.73 -21.03 -9.24
CA ASN A 380 15.56 -20.59 -10.36
C ASN A 380 14.67 -19.86 -11.38
N ALA A 381 14.06 -18.76 -10.95
CA ALA A 381 13.21 -17.96 -11.82
C ALA A 381 13.99 -17.47 -13.06
N THR A 382 13.46 -17.75 -14.24
CA THR A 382 13.86 -17.10 -15.49
C THR A 382 12.88 -15.95 -15.76
N PRO A 383 13.29 -14.89 -16.47
CA PRO A 383 12.36 -13.83 -16.85
C PRO A 383 11.13 -14.39 -17.60
N GLY A 384 9.93 -13.91 -17.24
CA GLY A 384 8.66 -14.31 -17.84
C GLY A 384 7.80 -15.22 -16.96
N ASP A 385 6.62 -15.57 -17.47
CA ASP A 385 5.64 -16.36 -16.72
C ASP A 385 6.06 -17.85 -16.67
N ASN A 386 6.01 -18.45 -15.48
CA ASN A 386 6.54 -19.78 -15.21
C ASN A 386 5.47 -20.69 -14.63
N ASP A 387 5.19 -21.81 -15.32
CA ASP A 387 4.15 -22.78 -14.93
C ASP A 387 4.42 -23.47 -13.58
N LYS A 388 5.62 -23.36 -13.01
CA LYS A 388 5.90 -23.81 -11.63
C LYS A 388 5.39 -22.83 -10.57
N GLU A 389 5.15 -21.57 -10.93
CA GLU A 389 4.63 -20.53 -10.03
C GLU A 389 3.11 -20.59 -9.93
N GLY A 390 2.46 -19.54 -9.43
CA GLY A 390 1.01 -19.48 -9.26
C GLY A 390 0.60 -19.90 -7.85
N ILE A 391 -0.53 -20.59 -7.73
CA ILE A 391 -1.13 -20.92 -6.43
C ILE A 391 -1.21 -22.43 -6.24
N ALA A 392 -0.55 -22.94 -5.20
CA ALA A 392 -0.77 -24.31 -4.73
C ALA A 392 -1.80 -24.34 -3.62
N VAL A 393 -2.71 -25.33 -3.67
CA VAL A 393 -3.71 -25.55 -2.62
C VAL A 393 -3.51 -26.92 -2.00
N LEU A 394 -3.23 -26.97 -0.70
CA LEU A 394 -3.26 -28.20 0.09
C LEU A 394 -4.65 -28.36 0.69
N LYS A 395 -5.41 -29.31 0.17
CA LYS A 395 -6.74 -29.64 0.69
C LYS A 395 -6.64 -30.42 1.99
N THR A 396 -7.69 -30.37 2.81
CA THR A 396 -7.72 -31.05 4.12
C THR A 396 -7.55 -32.57 4.06
N ASN A 397 -7.93 -33.19 2.94
CA ASN A 397 -7.74 -34.61 2.64
C ASN A 397 -6.29 -34.96 2.23
N GLY A 398 -5.39 -33.98 2.18
CA GLY A 398 -3.98 -34.15 1.79
C GLY A 398 -3.70 -34.03 0.29
N SER A 399 -4.71 -33.85 -0.56
CA SER A 399 -4.50 -33.68 -2.00
C SER A 399 -4.01 -32.27 -2.33
N TRP A 400 -3.17 -32.17 -3.35
CA TRP A 400 -2.67 -30.90 -3.88
C TRP A 400 -3.43 -30.50 -5.15
N LEU A 401 -3.76 -29.22 -5.25
CA LEU A 401 -4.16 -28.56 -6.49
C LEU A 401 -3.11 -27.49 -6.84
N HIS A 402 -3.05 -27.14 -8.11
CA HIS A 402 -2.14 -26.11 -8.60
C HIS A 402 -2.85 -25.28 -9.67
N TYR A 403 -3.04 -24.00 -9.39
CA TYR A 403 -3.62 -23.03 -10.30
C TYR A 403 -2.53 -22.20 -10.96
N THR A 404 -2.58 -22.15 -12.28
CA THR A 404 -1.75 -21.33 -13.15
C THR A 404 -2.60 -20.57 -14.16
N ASP A 405 -2.03 -19.58 -14.82
CA ASP A 405 -2.63 -18.82 -15.91
C ASP A 405 -3.08 -19.70 -17.09
N LYS A 406 -2.50 -20.90 -17.25
CA LYS A 406 -2.86 -21.86 -18.30
C LYS A 406 -3.99 -22.80 -17.96
N ASN A 407 -4.21 -23.08 -16.68
CA ASN A 407 -5.20 -24.08 -16.24
C ASN A 407 -6.34 -23.51 -15.40
N SER A 408 -6.34 -22.20 -15.17
CA SER A 408 -7.31 -21.49 -14.35
C SER A 408 -7.66 -20.14 -14.97
N GLY A 409 -8.48 -19.35 -14.28
CA GLY A 409 -8.74 -17.95 -14.65
C GLY A 409 -7.75 -16.97 -14.02
N MET A 410 -6.56 -17.41 -13.58
CA MET A 410 -5.52 -16.47 -13.18
C MET A 410 -5.00 -15.72 -14.41
N PRO A 411 -4.80 -14.39 -14.34
CA PRO A 411 -4.24 -13.61 -15.44
C PRO A 411 -2.73 -13.78 -15.58
N SER A 412 -2.00 -14.13 -14.52
CA SER A 412 -0.55 -14.36 -14.45
C SER A 412 -0.22 -15.27 -13.26
N ASN A 413 0.91 -15.99 -13.30
CA ASN A 413 1.36 -16.80 -12.15
C ASN A 413 2.10 -15.99 -11.07
N HIS A 414 2.45 -14.73 -11.32
CA HIS A 414 3.19 -13.90 -10.36
C HIS A 414 2.27 -13.29 -9.30
N VAL A 415 2.14 -14.00 -8.17
CA VAL A 415 1.31 -13.63 -7.02
C VAL A 415 2.18 -13.04 -5.90
N ASN A 416 1.86 -11.82 -5.48
CA ASN A 416 2.56 -11.12 -4.40
C ASN A 416 1.92 -11.37 -3.03
N ASP A 417 0.59 -11.41 -2.97
CA ASP A 417 -0.14 -11.52 -1.72
C ASP A 417 -1.50 -12.19 -1.91
N MET A 418 -1.98 -12.86 -0.86
CA MET A 418 -3.29 -13.50 -0.85
C MET A 418 -4.01 -13.27 0.47
N LEU A 419 -5.30 -12.98 0.39
CA LEU A 419 -6.16 -12.74 1.54
C LEU A 419 -7.45 -13.53 1.36
N TYR A 420 -7.68 -14.50 2.25
CA TYR A 420 -8.98 -15.17 2.33
C TYR A 420 -9.96 -14.28 3.08
N ASP A 421 -10.99 -13.83 2.37
CA ASP A 421 -12.09 -13.04 2.91
C ASP A 421 -13.18 -13.98 3.45
N LYS A 422 -13.20 -14.14 4.77
CA LYS A 422 -14.19 -14.95 5.48
C LYS A 422 -15.62 -14.40 5.40
N TYR A 423 -15.82 -13.12 5.11
CA TYR A 423 -17.16 -12.52 5.05
C TYR A 423 -17.89 -12.92 3.77
N GLU A 424 -17.14 -13.13 2.68
CA GLU A 424 -17.70 -13.54 1.39
C GLU A 424 -17.27 -14.94 0.94
N HIS A 425 -16.38 -15.59 1.69
CA HIS A 425 -15.76 -16.87 1.36
C HIS A 425 -15.06 -16.86 0.00
N VAL A 426 -14.31 -15.78 -0.28
CA VAL A 426 -13.53 -15.61 -1.52
C VAL A 426 -12.06 -15.37 -1.23
N LEU A 427 -11.21 -15.66 -2.20
CA LEU A 427 -9.79 -15.36 -2.15
C LEU A 427 -9.51 -14.09 -2.95
N TRP A 428 -8.96 -13.08 -2.28
CA TRP A 428 -8.39 -11.90 -2.93
C TRP A 428 -6.91 -12.12 -3.16
N ILE A 429 -6.46 -11.91 -4.39
CA ILE A 429 -5.10 -12.21 -4.84
C ILE A 429 -4.52 -10.94 -5.43
N GLY A 430 -3.44 -10.44 -4.84
CA GLY A 430 -2.64 -9.36 -5.38
C GLY A 430 -1.57 -9.91 -6.32
N THR A 431 -1.54 -9.42 -7.55
CA THR A 431 -0.55 -9.85 -8.56
C THR A 431 0.51 -8.78 -8.78
N GLU A 432 1.67 -9.19 -9.31
CA GLU A 432 2.77 -8.26 -9.60
C GLU A 432 2.43 -7.29 -10.73
N GLN A 433 1.78 -7.78 -11.79
CA GLN A 433 1.56 -7.00 -13.01
C GLN A 433 0.15 -7.07 -13.59
N SER A 434 -0.80 -7.73 -12.93
CA SER A 434 -2.12 -8.05 -13.49
C SER A 434 -3.29 -7.54 -12.67
N GLY A 435 -3.06 -6.69 -11.68
CA GLY A 435 -4.07 -6.14 -10.79
C GLY A 435 -4.47 -7.08 -9.65
N ILE A 436 -5.72 -6.96 -9.21
CA ILE A 436 -6.31 -7.80 -8.17
C ILE A 436 -7.18 -8.87 -8.84
N VAL A 437 -7.09 -10.09 -8.33
CA VAL A 437 -7.98 -11.18 -8.71
C VAL A 437 -8.87 -11.52 -7.53
N ARG A 438 -10.17 -11.61 -7.78
CA ARG A 438 -11.14 -12.13 -6.83
C ARG A 438 -11.55 -13.51 -7.30
N PHE A 439 -11.16 -14.53 -6.55
CA PHE A 439 -11.48 -15.91 -6.84
C PHE A 439 -12.57 -16.41 -5.90
N ASN A 440 -13.78 -16.55 -6.44
CA ASN A 440 -14.87 -17.21 -5.75
C ASN A 440 -14.83 -18.70 -6.09
N LEU A 441 -14.70 -19.56 -5.07
CA LEU A 441 -14.60 -21.01 -5.24
C LEU A 441 -15.83 -21.63 -5.93
N LYS A 442 -16.97 -20.92 -5.98
CA LYS A 442 -18.21 -21.33 -6.65
C LYS A 442 -18.41 -20.63 -8.00
N ASP A 443 -18.13 -19.33 -8.06
CA ASP A 443 -18.55 -18.46 -9.17
C ASP A 443 -17.39 -18.03 -10.10
N GLY A 444 -16.20 -18.57 -9.90
CA GLY A 444 -15.06 -18.41 -10.82
C GLY A 444 -14.16 -17.21 -10.53
N TRP A 445 -13.46 -16.74 -11.57
CA TRP A 445 -12.36 -15.79 -11.48
C TRP A 445 -12.78 -14.42 -12.02
N GLU A 446 -12.56 -13.37 -11.23
CA GLU A 446 -12.69 -11.98 -11.65
C GLU A 446 -11.33 -11.29 -11.56
N ASN A 447 -11.05 -10.34 -12.47
CA ASN A 447 -9.78 -9.64 -12.50
C ASN A 447 -9.99 -8.13 -12.68
N TYR A 448 -9.58 -7.36 -11.67
CA TYR A 448 -9.69 -5.91 -11.62
C TYR A 448 -8.31 -5.29 -11.83
N HIS A 449 -8.19 -4.34 -12.74
CA HIS A 449 -6.98 -3.57 -13.02
C HIS A 449 -7.33 -2.18 -13.56
N ASN A 450 -6.32 -1.33 -13.76
CA ASN A 450 -6.48 0.07 -14.22
C ASN A 450 -7.27 0.22 -15.54
N ASN A 451 -7.22 -0.76 -16.44
CA ASN A 451 -7.96 -0.68 -17.72
C ASN A 451 -9.45 -1.09 -17.63
N ASN A 452 -9.92 -1.67 -16.52
CA ASN A 452 -11.29 -2.18 -16.41
C ASN A 452 -11.99 -1.86 -15.08
N SER A 453 -11.30 -1.17 -14.17
CA SER A 453 -11.78 -0.85 -12.83
C SER A 453 -11.11 0.41 -12.29
N PRO A 454 -11.65 1.09 -11.26
CA PRO A 454 -11.10 2.32 -10.69
C PRO A 454 -9.84 2.08 -9.82
N MET A 455 -8.88 1.32 -10.33
CA MET A 455 -7.65 0.99 -9.62
C MET A 455 -6.51 1.94 -10.00
N PRO A 456 -5.66 2.34 -9.03
CA PRO A 456 -4.58 3.29 -9.29
C PRO A 456 -3.38 2.68 -10.03
N GLY A 457 -3.32 1.34 -10.10
CA GLY A 457 -2.28 0.58 -10.79
C GLY A 457 -2.60 -0.91 -10.82
N TYR A 458 -1.74 -1.68 -11.47
CA TYR A 458 -1.88 -3.14 -11.60
C TYR A 458 -0.93 -3.93 -10.67
N THR A 459 0.07 -3.28 -10.09
CA THR A 459 0.98 -3.94 -9.14
C THR A 459 0.43 -3.83 -7.73
N ILE A 460 0.16 -4.99 -7.13
CA ILE A 460 -0.39 -5.11 -5.79
C ILE A 460 0.66 -5.75 -4.90
N ASN A 461 1.19 -5.00 -3.95
CA ASN A 461 2.28 -5.44 -3.10
C ASN A 461 1.75 -6.19 -1.87
N LYS A 462 0.70 -5.65 -1.24
CA LYS A 462 0.05 -6.21 -0.06
C LYS A 462 -1.44 -5.92 -0.01
N LEU A 463 -2.16 -6.83 0.62
CA LEU A 463 -3.57 -6.77 0.95
C LEU A 463 -3.74 -6.84 2.47
N ALA A 464 -4.67 -6.07 2.99
CA ALA A 464 -5.09 -6.13 4.39
C ALA A 464 -6.61 -6.03 4.46
N GLN A 465 -7.21 -6.60 5.51
CA GLN A 465 -8.66 -6.54 5.72
C GLN A 465 -8.94 -6.10 7.16
N ASP A 466 -9.88 -5.18 7.33
CA ASP A 466 -10.34 -4.76 8.65
C ASP A 466 -11.42 -5.69 9.23
N SER A 467 -11.81 -5.47 10.49
CA SER A 467 -12.83 -6.28 11.16
C SER A 467 -14.24 -6.15 10.55
N LYS A 468 -14.45 -5.18 9.65
CA LYS A 468 -15.72 -4.91 8.96
C LYS A 468 -15.73 -5.49 7.54
N GLY A 469 -14.66 -6.16 7.14
CA GLY A 469 -14.51 -6.77 5.82
C GLY A 469 -14.06 -5.80 4.72
N VAL A 470 -13.66 -4.57 5.07
CA VAL A 470 -13.07 -3.62 4.12
C VAL A 470 -11.66 -4.07 3.78
N ILE A 471 -11.35 -4.09 2.49
CA ILE A 471 -10.05 -4.52 1.99
C ILE A 471 -9.24 -3.29 1.60
N TYR A 472 -7.99 -3.28 2.01
CA TYR A 472 -7.00 -2.28 1.65
C TYR A 472 -5.90 -2.95 0.81
N ALA A 473 -5.45 -2.28 -0.23
CA ALA A 473 -4.36 -2.76 -1.06
C ALA A 473 -3.27 -1.69 -1.19
N ALA A 474 -2.04 -2.08 -0.80
CA ALA A 474 -0.83 -1.34 -1.07
C ALA A 474 -0.43 -1.59 -2.53
N THR A 475 -0.50 -0.56 -3.37
CA THR A 475 -0.20 -0.66 -4.80
C THR A 475 1.09 0.07 -5.17
N ALA A 476 1.63 -0.16 -6.36
CA ALA A 476 2.77 0.66 -6.84
C ALA A 476 2.42 2.15 -7.04
N ASN A 477 1.12 2.51 -7.02
CA ASN A 477 0.61 3.85 -7.30
C ASN A 477 -0.39 4.34 -6.24
N GLY A 478 -0.15 4.02 -4.96
CA GLY A 478 -0.92 4.52 -3.82
C GLY A 478 -1.74 3.44 -3.11
N LEU A 479 -2.63 3.89 -2.23
CA LEU A 479 -3.51 3.06 -1.43
C LEU A 479 -4.86 2.90 -2.13
N LEU A 480 -5.33 1.66 -2.24
CA LEU A 480 -6.68 1.34 -2.68
C LEU A 480 -7.49 0.81 -1.48
N ARG A 481 -8.75 1.24 -1.37
CA ARG A 481 -9.77 0.62 -0.53
C ARG A 481 -10.87 0.03 -1.40
N ILE A 482 -11.25 -1.20 -1.09
CA ILE A 482 -12.38 -1.92 -1.69
C ILE A 482 -13.38 -2.17 -0.55
N LYS A 483 -14.54 -1.54 -0.66
CA LYS A 483 -15.62 -1.67 0.33
C LYS A 483 -16.87 -2.18 -0.37
N LYS A 484 -17.54 -3.18 0.21
CA LYS A 484 -18.84 -3.64 -0.27
C LYS A 484 -19.91 -2.56 -0.03
N LYS A 485 -20.77 -2.33 -1.03
CA LYS A 485 -21.86 -1.33 -0.96
C LYS A 485 -23.00 -1.77 -0.04
#